data_AF-A0A1W2CVU8-F1
#
_entry.id   AF-A0A1W2CVU8-F1
#
_cell.length_a   1.000
_cell.length_b   1.000
_cell.length_c   1.000
_cell.angle_alpha   90.00
_cell.angle_beta   90.00
_cell.angle_gamma   90.00
#
_symmetry.space_group_name_H-M   'P 1'
#
loop_
_entity.id
_entity.type
_entity.pdbx_description
1 polymer ?
#
loop_
_entity_poly.entity_id
_entity_poly.type
_entity_poly.pdbx_seq_one_letter_code
_entity_poly.pdbx_strand_id
1 'polypeptide(L)' 'MEQFRIEVAYNGQGKFYNIKPLDNSRYQIYIEEEVIGTIQLDEKDHARCEALGCELDMPLLNSIRDQIQFYENWKHSH' A
#
# COMPACT_ATOMS: atom_id res chain seq x y z
N MET A 1 9.46 12.57 -2.73
CA MET A 1 8.45 11.74 -2.04
C MET A 1 9.19 10.81 -1.10
N GLU A 2 8.87 10.86 0.19
CA GLU A 2 9.55 10.05 1.21
C GLU A 2 8.93 8.67 1.29
N GLN A 3 9.77 7.65 1.44
CA GLN A 3 9.32 6.30 1.74
C GLN A 3 8.83 6.26 3.19
N PHE A 4 7.79 5.47 3.44
CA PHE A 4 7.24 5.28 4.77
C PHE A 4 6.95 3.80 5.03
N ARG A 5 6.87 3.42 6.30
CA ARG A 5 6.63 2.04 6.71
C ARG A 5 5.26 1.95 7.34
N ILE A 6 4.48 0.95 6.91
CA ILE A 6 3.18 0.65 7.50
C ILE A 6 3.21 -0.73 8.17
N GLU A 7 2.39 -0.89 9.21
CA GLU A 7 2.06 -2.19 9.79
C GLU A 7 0.65 -2.58 9.36
N VAL A 8 0.50 -3.81 8.88
CA VAL A 8 -0.77 -4.36 8.38
C VAL A 8 -1.02 -5.68 9.08
N ALA A 9 -2.19 -5.80 9.71
CA ALA A 9 -2.63 -7.04 10.30
C ALA A 9 -3.21 -7.96 9.22
N TYR A 10 -2.59 -9.11 8.98
CA TYR A 10 -3.03 -10.10 8.01
C TYR A 10 -2.89 -11.52 8.58
N ASN A 11 -3.97 -12.31 8.49
CA ASN A 11 -4.06 -13.66 9.09
C ASN A 11 -3.65 -13.72 10.58
N GLY A 12 -4.01 -12.70 11.35
CA GLY A 12 -3.70 -12.60 12.78
C GLY A 12 -2.25 -12.26 13.11
N GLN A 13 -1.44 -11.91 12.12
CA GLN A 13 -0.05 -11.47 12.28
C GLN A 13 0.12 -10.05 11.77
N GLY A 14 0.79 -9.20 12.55
CA GLY A 14 1.25 -7.89 12.10
C GLY A 14 2.44 -8.07 11.16
N LYS A 15 2.31 -7.63 9.91
CA LYS A 15 3.38 -7.60 8.93
C LYS A 15 3.73 -6.17 8.58
N PHE A 16 5.01 -5.91 8.39
CA PHE A 16 5.50 -4.60 8.02
C PHE A 16 5.79 -4.52 6.53
N TYR A 17 5.39 -3.41 5.93
CA TYR A 17 5.60 -3.12 4.52
C TYR A 17 6.25 -1.75 4.37
N ASN A 18 7.25 -1.67 3.49
CA ASN A 18 7.81 -0.38 3.09
C ASN A 18 7.04 0.10 1.87
N ILE A 19 6.56 1.33 1.92
CA ILE A 19 5.76 1.96 0.88
C ILE A 19 6.56 3.11 0.29
N LYS A 20 6.73 3.07 -1.03
CA LYS A 20 7.33 4.15 -1.79
C LYS A 20 6.25 4.83 -2.62
N PRO A 21 5.91 6.09 -2.34
CA PRO A 21 5.06 6.86 -3.23
C PRO A 21 5.76 7.05 -4.59
N LEU A 22 4.99 6.84 -5.64
CA LEU A 22 5.30 7.13 -7.04
C LEU A 22 4.36 8.26 -7.51
N ASP A 23 4.49 8.66 -8.77
CA ASP A 23 3.60 9.66 -9.37
C ASP A 23 2.18 9.13 -9.57
N ASN A 24 1.21 10.05 -9.68
CA ASN A 24 -0.21 9.77 -9.95
C ASN A 24 -0.90 8.88 -8.91
N SER A 25 -0.62 9.12 -7.62
CA SER A 25 -1.20 8.35 -6.50
C SER A 25 -0.92 6.85 -6.60
N ARG A 26 0.21 6.49 -7.23
CA ARG A 26 0.71 5.12 -7.24
C ARG A 26 1.70 4.92 -6.11
N TYR A 27 1.72 3.73 -5.57
CA TYR A 27 2.57 3.35 -4.45
C TYR A 27 3.16 1.98 -4.75
N GLN A 28 4.46 1.86 -4.57
CA GLN A 28 5.17 0.59 -4.68
C GLN A 28 5.34 -0.01 -3.29
N ILE A 29 5.00 -1.28 -3.16
CA ILE A 29 4.98 -2.03 -1.90
C ILE A 29 6.19 -2.95 -1.89
N TYR A 30 6.93 -2.90 -0.78
CA TYR A 30 8.10 -3.74 -0.57
C TYR A 30 7.96 -4.55 0.73
N ILE A 31 8.44 -5.79 0.68
CA ILE A 31 8.80 -6.56 1.87
C ILE A 31 10.32 -6.60 1.92
N GLU A 32 10.90 -6.11 3.02
CA GLU A 32 12.35 -5.93 3.12
C GLU A 32 12.87 -5.06 1.97
N GLU A 33 13.51 -5.66 0.96
CA GLU A 33 14.04 -4.99 -0.23
C GLU A 33 13.37 -5.47 -1.55
N GLU A 34 12.43 -6.41 -1.46
CA GLU A 34 11.77 -7.00 -2.63
C GLU A 34 10.45 -6.29 -2.95
N VAL A 35 10.25 -5.96 -4.23
CA VAL A 35 8.99 -5.39 -4.73
C VAL A 35 7.96 -6.51 -4.82
N ILE A 36 6.93 -6.42 -4.00
CA ILE A 36 5.84 -7.40 -3.98
C ILE A 36 4.59 -6.92 -4.74
N GLY A 37 4.51 -5.64 -5.07
CA GLY A 37 3.41 -5.12 -5.87
C GLY A 37 3.35 -3.60 -5.94
N THR A 38 2.36 -3.13 -6.68
CA THR A 38 2.04 -1.71 -6.84
C THR A 38 0.55 -1.50 -6.66
N ILE A 39 0.18 -0.45 -5.93
CA ILE A 39 -1.20 -0.04 -5.70
C ILE A 39 -1.42 1.39 -6.18
N GLN A 40 -2.54 1.63 -6.85
CA GLN A 40 -2.97 2.98 -7.21
C GLN A 40 -4.18 3.37 -6.35
N LEU A 41 -4.10 4.53 -5.72
CA LEU A 41 -5.21 5.17 -5.03
C LEU A 41 -5.88 6.15 -5.99
N ASP A 42 -6.76 5.67 -6.88
CA ASP A 42 -7.61 6.56 -7.68
C ASP A 42 -9.00 6.73 -7.04
N GLU A 43 -9.50 7.96 -7.02
CA GLU A 43 -10.74 8.34 -6.32
C GLU A 43 -12.02 7.87 -7.03
N LYS A 44 -11.93 7.24 -8.20
CA LYS A 44 -13.08 6.99 -9.07
C LYS A 44 -13.48 5.53 -9.24
N ASP A 45 -12.61 4.58 -8.92
CA ASP A 45 -12.92 3.17 -9.08
C ASP A 45 -12.29 2.38 -7.94
N HIS A 46 -13.02 1.41 -7.41
CA HIS A 46 -12.51 0.56 -6.34
C HIS A 46 -11.20 -0.10 -6.80
N ALA A 47 -10.09 0.26 -6.16
CA ALA A 47 -8.77 -0.35 -6.25
C ALA A 47 -8.49 -1.07 -7.57
N ARG A 48 -8.14 -0.33 -8.62
CA ARG A 48 -7.49 -0.95 -9.78
C ARG A 48 -6.11 -1.41 -9.38
N CYS A 49 -6.06 -2.68 -8.96
CA CYS A 49 -4.82 -3.37 -8.72
C CYS A 49 -4.14 -3.61 -10.07
N GLU A 50 -3.28 -2.70 -10.48
CA GLU A 50 -2.30 -2.96 -11.55
C GLU A 50 -1.09 -3.71 -10.96
N ALA A 51 -1.34 -4.73 -10.14
CA ALA A 51 -0.27 -5.55 -9.57
C ALA A 51 0.45 -6.29 -10.70
N LEU A 52 1.61 -5.76 -11.08
CA LEU A 52 2.69 -6.57 -11.60
C LEU A 52 3.14 -7.49 -10.47
N GLY A 53 2.71 -8.75 -10.52
CA GLY A 53 2.97 -9.77 -9.50
C GLY A 53 1.72 -10.11 -8.69
N CYS A 54 0.93 -11.07 -9.18
CA CYS A 54 -0.31 -11.55 -8.57
C CYS A 54 -0.04 -12.48 -7.36
N GLU A 55 0.91 -12.15 -6.50
CA GLU A 55 1.29 -12.95 -5.32
C GLU A 55 0.67 -12.44 -4.02
N LEU A 56 0.05 -11.25 -4.04
CA LEU A 56 -0.67 -10.69 -2.90
C LEU A 56 -2.17 -10.95 -3.06
N ASP A 57 -2.79 -11.55 -2.05
CA ASP A 57 -4.21 -11.78 -2.04
C ASP A 57 -4.99 -10.46 -1.81
N MET A 58 -6.18 -10.39 -2.39
CA MET A 58 -7.03 -9.18 -2.33
C MET A 58 -7.27 -8.65 -0.90
N PRO A 59 -7.49 -9.48 0.13
CA PRO A 59 -7.63 -9.00 1.52
C PRO A 59 -6.39 -8.27 2.05
N LEU A 60 -5.19 -8.77 1.76
CA LEU A 60 -3.95 -8.12 2.17
C LEU A 60 -3.76 -6.78 1.46
N LEU A 61 -4.03 -6.74 0.16
CA LEU A 61 -3.95 -5.51 -0.64
C LEU A 61 -4.91 -4.43 -0.12
N ASN A 62 -6.14 -4.80 0.21
CA ASN A 62 -7.10 -3.87 0.82
C ASN A 62 -6.59 -3.35 2.17
N SER A 63 -6.00 -4.22 3.00
CA SER A 63 -5.48 -3.81 4.30
C SER A 63 -4.28 -2.86 4.18
N ILE A 64 -3.39 -3.09 3.20
CA ILE A 64 -2.30 -2.17 2.84
C ILE A 64 -2.85 -0.82 2.37
N ARG A 65 -3.85 -0.85 1.48
CA ARG A 65 -4.51 0.35 0.96
C ARG A 65 -5.05 1.23 2.07
N ASP A 66 -5.82 0.63 2.98
CA ASP A 66 -6.50 1.35 4.05
C ASP A 66 -5.47 2.02 4.98
N GLN A 67 -4.32 1.37 5.22
CA GLN A 67 -3.22 1.96 5.99
C GLN A 67 -2.45 3.06 5.26
N ILE A 68 -2.26 2.95 3.95
CA ILE A 68 -1.71 4.06 3.15
C ILE A 68 -2.64 5.26 3.22
N GLN A 69 -3.95 5.05 3.02
CA GLN A 69 -4.94 6.13 3.11
C GLN A 69 -4.98 6.76 4.51
N PHE A 70 -4.92 5.95 5.57
CA PHE A 70 -4.83 6.45 6.93
C PHE A 70 -3.59 7.32 7.13
N TYR A 71 -2.42 6.87 6.65
CA TYR A 71 -1.17 7.61 6.75
C TYR A 71 -1.22 8.95 6.00
N GLU A 72 -1.71 8.95 4.75
CA GLU A 72 -1.84 10.16 3.94
C GLU A 72 -2.83 11.16 4.55
N ASN A 73 -3.98 10.68 5.05
CA ASN A 73 -4.96 11.53 5.73
C ASN A 73 -4.39 12.13 7.04
N TRP A 74 -3.64 11.33 7.80
CA TRP A 74 -2.97 11.82 9.01
C TRP A 74 -1.93 12.90 8.67
N LYS A 75 -1.14 12.69 7.62
CA LYS A 75 -0.13 13.65 7.14
C LYS A 75 -0.76 14.95 6.60
N HIS A 76 -1.91 14.90 5.94
CA HIS A 76 -2.61 16.10 5.47
C HIS A 76 -3.34 16.87 6.58
N SER A 77 -3.55 16.25 7.74
CA SER A 77 -4.24 16.88 8.88
C SER A 77 -3.29 17.54 9.89
N HIS A 78 -1.98 17.60 9.60
CA HIS A 78 -0.93 18.27 10.39
C HIS A 78 -0.01 19.09 9.47
#